data_AF-A0A2G8L3H6-F1
#
_entry.id   AF-A0A2G8L3H6-F1
#
_cell.length_a   1.000
_cell.length_b   1.000
_cell.length_c   1.000
_cell.angle_alpha   90.00
_cell.angle_beta   90.00
_cell.angle_gamma   90.00
#
_symmetry.space_group_name_H-M   'P 1'
#
loop_
_entity.id
_entity.type
_entity.pdbx_description
1 polymer ?
#
loop_
_entity_poly.entity_id
_entity_poly.type
_entity_poly.pdbx_seq_one_letter_code
_entity_poly.pdbx_strand_id
1 'polypeptide(L)'
;MAVPAGIKLDDGTGHFVSKCFPARKILGGSDDGAWLVAQRIEQNNRLKAALVTKKSKTYSQIKQERRLKETPEDETDDLITPGLLDGFFLLKHCCVDDPNDLCNVNIAAQDLTDVREEDFELFQNVVFINAGENLLHFESFKGFINLQQLEIPLNGLRGLDVSLSDFPSLQ
;
A
#
# COMPACT_ATOMS: atom_id res chain seq x y z
N MET A 1 -76.13 -20.32 7.81
CA MET A 1 -75.97 -19.14 8.69
C MET A 1 -74.52 -19.07 9.11
N ALA A 2 -73.80 -18.03 8.70
CA ALA A 2 -72.36 -17.90 8.94
C ALA A 2 -72.13 -17.29 10.33
N VAL A 3 -71.30 -17.96 11.13
CA VAL A 3 -70.84 -17.47 12.44
C VAL A 3 -69.74 -16.44 12.18
N PRO A 4 -69.77 -15.24 12.77
CA PRO A 4 -68.72 -14.25 12.53
C PRO A 4 -67.42 -14.71 13.20
N ALA A 5 -66.33 -14.66 12.46
CA ALA A 5 -64.99 -14.93 12.98
C ALA A 5 -64.66 -13.91 14.06
N GLY A 6 -64.59 -14.38 15.31
CA GLY A 6 -64.13 -13.60 16.45
C GLY A 6 -62.68 -13.18 16.23
N ILE A 7 -62.43 -11.88 16.38
CA ILE A 7 -61.09 -11.31 16.39
C ILE A 7 -60.43 -11.78 17.68
N LYS A 8 -59.46 -12.68 17.57
CA LYS A 8 -58.66 -13.15 18.70
C LYS A 8 -57.65 -12.04 19.04
N LEU A 9 -57.88 -11.35 20.15
CA LEU A 9 -56.89 -10.46 20.75
C LEU A 9 -55.80 -11.35 21.32
N ASP A 10 -54.58 -11.18 20.80
CA ASP A 10 -53.39 -11.91 21.23
C ASP A 10 -52.90 -11.34 22.57
N ASP A 11 -52.79 -12.22 23.57
CA ASP A 11 -52.40 -11.88 24.93
C ASP A 11 -50.88 -11.64 25.02
N GLY A 12 -50.47 -10.40 24.70
CA GLY A 12 -49.42 -9.68 25.42
C GLY A 12 -48.02 -10.30 25.51
N THR A 13 -47.68 -11.29 24.69
CA THR A 13 -46.38 -11.99 24.76
C THR A 13 -45.75 -12.15 23.37
N GLY A 14 -45.77 -11.08 22.58
CA GLY A 14 -45.17 -11.02 21.25
C GLY A 14 -43.95 -10.12 21.24
N HIS A 15 -42.78 -10.71 21.01
CA HIS A 15 -41.52 -10.01 20.72
C HIS A 15 -41.73 -8.81 19.80
N PHE A 16 -41.14 -7.67 20.18
CA PHE A 16 -41.12 -6.40 19.45
C PHE A 16 -40.93 -6.60 17.93
N VAL A 17 -42.03 -6.54 17.17
CA VAL A 17 -42.01 -6.44 15.71
C VAL A 17 -41.76 -4.98 15.32
N SER A 18 -40.60 -4.44 15.72
CA SER A 18 -40.16 -3.10 15.32
C SER A 18 -39.01 -3.12 14.31
N LYS A 19 -38.65 -4.30 13.80
CA LYS A 19 -37.59 -4.48 12.79
C LYS A 19 -38.10 -4.63 11.35
N CYS A 20 -39.34 -4.24 11.05
CA CYS A 20 -39.91 -4.33 9.70
C CYS A 20 -39.82 -3.04 8.87
N PHE A 21 -39.19 -1.98 9.39
CA PHE A 21 -38.97 -0.76 8.63
C PHE A 21 -37.55 -0.23 8.84
N PRO A 22 -36.84 0.20 7.78
CA PRO A 22 -35.60 0.95 7.91
C PRO A 22 -35.95 2.37 8.38
N ALA A 23 -36.40 2.50 9.62
CA ALA A 23 -36.46 3.78 10.30
C ALA A 23 -35.03 4.16 10.65
N ARG A 24 -34.45 5.08 9.86
CA ARG A 24 -33.17 5.72 10.17
C ARG A 24 -33.22 6.22 11.61
N LYS A 25 -32.32 5.74 12.47
CA LYS A 25 -32.07 6.37 13.77
C LYS A 25 -31.48 7.75 13.48
N ILE A 26 -32.27 8.79 13.71
CA ILE A 26 -31.91 10.19 13.42
C ILE A 26 -30.90 10.74 14.46
N LEU A 27 -30.55 9.94 15.48
CA LEU A 27 -29.58 10.32 16.49
C LEU A 27 -28.79 9.10 16.96
N GLY A 28 -27.50 9.06 16.61
CA GLY A 28 -26.51 8.20 17.23
C GLY A 28 -25.91 7.10 16.34
N GLY A 29 -24.62 7.25 16.06
CA GLY A 29 -23.73 6.22 15.55
C GLY A 29 -23.45 6.33 14.06
N SER A 30 -22.28 6.86 13.73
CA SER A 30 -21.68 6.82 12.39
C SER A 30 -21.31 5.39 12.02
N ASP A 31 -22.32 4.55 11.78
CA ASP A 31 -22.13 3.24 11.18
C ASP A 31 -22.58 3.37 9.72
N ASP A 32 -21.63 3.75 8.87
CA ASP A 32 -21.83 3.83 7.43
C ASP A 32 -22.38 2.48 6.97
N GLY A 33 -23.65 2.45 6.56
CA GLY A 33 -24.31 1.19 6.20
C GLY A 33 -23.50 0.43 5.15
N ALA A 34 -23.47 -0.90 5.24
CA ALA A 34 -22.63 -1.76 4.39
C ALA A 34 -22.76 -1.46 2.87
N TRP A 35 -23.92 -0.96 2.42
CA TRP A 35 -24.13 -0.53 1.04
C TRP A 35 -23.37 0.75 0.67
N LEU A 36 -23.24 1.72 1.57
CA LEU A 36 -22.44 2.94 1.36
C LEU A 36 -20.96 2.59 1.29
N VAL A 37 -20.51 1.68 2.16
CA VAL A 37 -19.13 1.16 2.14
C VAL A 37 -18.86 0.43 0.82
N ALA A 38 -19.75 -0.47 0.40
CA ALA A 38 -19.63 -1.18 -0.88
C ALA A 38 -19.65 -0.22 -2.08
N GLN A 39 -20.52 0.79 -2.06
CA GLN A 39 -20.59 1.80 -3.12
C GLN A 39 -19.32 2.64 -3.18
N ARG A 40 -18.76 3.05 -2.03
CA ARG A 40 -17.51 3.80 -1.97
C ARG A 40 -16.33 2.98 -2.48
N ILE A 41 -16.27 1.69 -2.12
CA ILE A 41 -15.25 0.76 -2.63
C ILE A 41 -15.36 0.61 -4.15
N GLU A 42 -16.58 0.38 -4.69
CA GLU A 42 -16.80 0.26 -6.14
C GLU A 42 -16.39 1.52 -6.91
N GLN A 43 -16.73 2.71 -6.39
CA GLN A 43 -16.32 3.97 -7.02
C GLN A 43 -14.79 4.14 -7.00
N ASN A 44 -14.14 3.81 -5.89
CA ASN A 44 -12.68 3.87 -5.79
C ASN A 44 -12.02 2.87 -6.76
N ASN A 45 -12.54 1.64 -6.85
CA ASN A 45 -12.06 0.62 -7.77
C ASN A 45 -12.21 1.04 -9.23
N ARG A 46 -13.32 1.70 -9.60
CA ARG A 46 -13.52 2.23 -10.95
C ARG A 46 -12.52 3.33 -11.30
N LEU A 47 -12.28 4.26 -10.37
CA LEU A 47 -11.28 5.31 -10.56
C LEU A 47 -9.87 4.72 -10.70
N LYS A 48 -9.50 3.78 -9.83
CA LYS A 48 -8.24 3.04 -9.93
C LYS A 48 -8.12 2.31 -11.29
N ALA A 49 -9.15 1.61 -11.73
CA ALA A 49 -9.16 0.92 -13.02
C ALA A 49 -9.04 1.87 -14.22
N ALA A 50 -9.56 3.09 -14.12
CA ALA A 50 -9.44 4.10 -15.17
C ALA A 50 -8.05 4.75 -15.23
N LEU A 51 -7.35 4.84 -14.10
CA LEU A 51 -6.02 5.43 -13.99
C LEU A 51 -4.89 4.44 -14.33
N VAL A 52 -5.10 3.16 -14.04
CA VAL A 52 -4.08 2.11 -14.22
C VAL A 52 -4.07 1.60 -15.66
N THR A 53 -3.10 2.05 -16.47
CA THR A 53 -2.91 1.63 -17.87
C THR A 53 -2.16 0.30 -18.03
N LYS A 54 -1.56 -0.24 -16.96
CA LYS A 54 -0.92 -1.56 -16.90
C LYS A 54 -1.20 -2.23 -15.56
N LYS A 55 -1.63 -3.49 -15.56
CA LYS A 55 -1.79 -4.28 -14.32
C LYS A 55 -0.41 -4.52 -13.69
N SER A 56 0.03 -3.64 -12.81
CA SER A 56 1.15 -3.93 -11.91
C SER A 56 0.67 -4.89 -10.83
N LYS A 57 1.53 -5.85 -10.45
CA LYS A 57 1.25 -6.71 -9.32
C LYS A 57 1.19 -5.83 -8.07
N THR A 58 0.11 -5.95 -7.31
CA THR A 58 0.02 -5.32 -5.99
C THR A 58 1.08 -5.95 -5.08
N TYR A 59 1.62 -5.17 -4.15
CA TYR A 59 2.60 -5.62 -3.17
C TYR A 59 2.22 -6.92 -2.45
N SER A 60 0.93 -7.13 -2.12
CA SER A 60 0.43 -8.38 -1.53
C SER A 60 0.65 -9.62 -2.41
N GLN A 61 0.58 -9.44 -3.73
CA GLN A 61 0.82 -10.51 -4.70
C GLN A 61 2.31 -10.79 -4.86
N ILE A 62 3.15 -9.74 -4.89
CA ILE A 62 4.62 -9.88 -4.98
C ILE A 62 5.17 -10.56 -3.73
N LYS A 63 4.72 -10.13 -2.53
CA LYS A 63 5.06 -10.76 -1.25
C LYS A 63 4.69 -12.24 -1.22
N GLN A 64 3.50 -12.59 -1.71
CA GLN A 64 3.05 -13.97 -1.75
C GLN A 64 3.85 -14.82 -2.75
N GLU A 65 4.25 -14.24 -3.89
CA GLU A 65 5.10 -14.93 -4.87
C GLU A 65 6.53 -15.17 -4.36
N ARG A 66 7.14 -14.24 -3.60
CA ARG A 66 8.46 -14.45 -2.98
C ARG A 66 8.43 -15.59 -1.97
N ARG A 67 7.44 -15.58 -1.07
CA ARG A 67 7.20 -16.68 -0.11
C ARG A 67 7.01 -18.05 -0.75
N LEU A 68 6.56 -18.11 -2.01
CA LEU A 68 6.37 -19.36 -2.75
C LEU A 68 7.62 -19.81 -3.52
N LYS A 69 8.60 -18.92 -3.73
CA LYS A 69 9.83 -19.20 -4.49
C LYS A 69 11.05 -19.51 -3.63
N GLU A 70 11.04 -19.13 -2.35
CA GLU A 70 12.21 -19.26 -1.47
C GLU A 70 12.17 -20.55 -0.61
N THR A 71 13.36 -21.14 -0.43
CA THR A 71 13.63 -22.25 0.52
C THR A 71 13.55 -21.76 1.97
N PRO A 72 13.31 -22.65 2.97
CA PRO A 72 12.91 -22.30 4.34
C PRO A 72 13.99 -21.58 5.20
N GLU A 73 15.00 -20.97 4.60
CA GLU A 73 16.05 -20.22 5.30
C GLU A 73 15.75 -18.70 5.36
N ASP A 74 14.82 -18.18 4.55
CA ASP A 74 14.44 -16.75 4.47
C ASP A 74 13.14 -16.38 5.22
N GLU A 75 12.81 -17.08 6.32
CA GLU A 75 11.61 -16.81 7.13
C GLU A 75 11.66 -15.48 7.93
N THR A 76 12.55 -14.54 7.60
CA THR A 76 12.66 -13.23 8.28
C THR A 76 11.99 -12.08 7.55
N ASP A 77 11.20 -12.37 6.52
CA ASP A 77 10.59 -11.44 5.55
C ASP A 77 9.54 -10.45 6.12
N ASP A 78 9.27 -10.49 7.44
CA ASP A 78 8.44 -9.52 8.16
C ASP A 78 9.25 -8.62 9.13
N LEU A 79 10.54 -8.90 9.30
CA LEU A 79 11.45 -8.09 10.09
C LEU A 79 12.10 -7.07 9.17
N ILE A 80 11.95 -5.78 9.49
CA ILE A 80 12.80 -4.74 8.91
C ILE A 80 14.23 -5.13 9.29
N THR A 81 15.00 -5.64 8.33
CA THR A 81 16.43 -5.82 8.55
C THR A 81 17.02 -4.44 8.81
N PRO A 82 17.60 -4.20 9.99
CA PRO A 82 18.10 -2.88 10.33
C PRO A 82 19.20 -2.49 9.34
N GLY A 83 19.13 -1.26 8.83
CA GLY A 83 20.10 -0.74 7.87
C GLY A 83 19.92 -1.21 6.42
N LEU A 84 18.92 -2.05 6.10
CA LEU A 84 18.68 -2.54 4.74
C LEU A 84 17.58 -1.71 4.05
N LEU A 85 17.95 -1.10 2.93
CA LEU A 85 17.02 -0.45 2.02
C LEU A 85 16.48 -1.45 1.01
N ASP A 86 15.24 -1.88 1.21
CA ASP A 86 14.52 -2.77 0.31
C ASP A 86 13.13 -2.22 -0.06
N GLY A 87 12.39 -2.95 -0.91
CA GLY A 87 11.05 -2.54 -1.30
C GLY A 87 10.07 -2.48 -0.12
N PHE A 88 10.22 -3.35 0.88
CA PHE A 88 9.35 -3.41 2.06
C PHE A 88 9.53 -2.18 2.95
N PHE A 89 10.78 -1.79 3.19
CA PHE A 89 11.16 -0.59 3.92
C PHE A 89 10.57 0.64 3.24
N LEU A 90 10.74 0.79 1.91
CA LEU A 90 10.22 1.93 1.16
C LEU A 90 8.70 2.08 1.28
N LEU A 91 7.97 0.99 1.08
CA LEU A 91 6.51 0.99 1.17
C LEU A 91 6.02 1.32 2.58
N LYS A 92 6.65 0.72 3.60
CA LYS A 92 6.29 0.96 5.00
C LYS A 92 6.63 2.38 5.45
N HIS A 93 7.83 2.85 5.12
CA HIS A 93 8.32 4.19 5.47
C HIS A 93 7.47 5.29 4.83
N CYS A 94 7.09 5.10 3.57
CA CYS A 94 6.27 6.05 2.83
C CYS A 94 4.75 5.83 3.00
N CYS A 95 4.34 4.81 3.77
CA CYS A 95 2.96 4.44 4.04
C CYS A 95 2.11 4.23 2.76
N VAL A 96 2.69 3.54 1.77
CA VAL A 96 2.04 3.19 0.50
C VAL A 96 1.91 1.68 0.35
N ASP A 97 0.81 1.24 -0.26
CA ASP A 97 0.56 -0.19 -0.50
C ASP A 97 1.05 -0.64 -1.89
N ASP A 98 1.03 0.25 -2.88
CA ASP A 98 1.45 -0.06 -4.25
C ASP A 98 2.77 0.68 -4.59
N PRO A 99 3.79 0.00 -5.15
CA PRO A 99 5.08 0.63 -5.45
C PRO A 99 5.00 1.71 -6.53
N ASN A 100 3.98 1.66 -7.38
CA ASN A 100 3.72 2.68 -8.39
C ASN A 100 3.12 3.96 -7.81
N ASP A 101 2.59 3.95 -6.59
CA ASP A 101 2.07 5.15 -5.95
C ASP A 101 3.19 6.03 -5.36
N LEU A 102 4.43 5.53 -5.35
CA LEU A 102 5.59 6.22 -4.80
C LEU A 102 6.27 7.08 -5.87
N CYS A 103 6.33 8.39 -5.63
CA CYS A 103 6.98 9.35 -6.55
C CYS A 103 8.17 10.10 -5.93
N ASN A 104 8.10 10.38 -4.63
CA ASN A 104 9.12 11.09 -3.87
C ASN A 104 9.46 10.25 -2.64
N VAL A 105 10.74 10.01 -2.41
CA VAL A 105 11.24 9.19 -1.33
C VAL A 105 12.17 10.03 -0.47
N ASN A 106 11.86 10.17 0.82
CA ASN A 106 12.76 10.77 1.79
C ASN A 106 13.16 9.73 2.83
N ILE A 107 14.38 9.23 2.71
CA ILE A 107 15.02 8.23 3.57
C ILE A 107 16.28 8.79 4.23
N ALA A 108 16.32 10.10 4.47
CA ALA A 108 17.43 10.72 5.17
C ALA A 108 17.53 10.26 6.63
N ALA A 109 18.76 10.13 7.13
CA ALA A 109 19.07 9.77 8.52
C ALA A 109 18.34 8.50 9.00
N GLN A 110 18.39 7.44 8.19
CA GLN A 110 17.78 6.14 8.48
C GLN A 110 18.82 5.07 8.82
N ASP A 111 20.09 5.46 8.99
CA ASP A 111 21.23 4.56 9.27
C ASP A 111 21.33 3.40 8.26
N LEU A 112 21.01 3.66 6.99
CA LEU A 112 21.00 2.65 5.93
C LEU A 112 22.42 2.35 5.44
N THR A 113 22.78 1.07 5.37
CA THR A 113 24.09 0.57 4.95
C THR A 113 24.03 -0.28 3.69
N ASP A 114 22.96 -1.05 3.54
CA ASP A 114 22.83 -2.05 2.48
C ASP A 114 21.58 -1.80 1.64
N VAL A 115 21.60 -2.30 0.40
CA VAL A 115 20.53 -2.05 -0.57
C VAL A 115 20.16 -3.32 -1.32
N ARG A 116 18.85 -3.59 -1.45
CA ARG A 116 18.30 -4.63 -2.34
C ARG A 116 17.86 -4.00 -3.66
N GLU A 117 18.79 -3.88 -4.61
CA GLU A 117 18.57 -3.20 -5.89
C GLU A 117 17.46 -3.85 -6.75
N GLU A 118 17.27 -5.16 -6.63
CA GLU A 118 16.26 -5.93 -7.39
C GLU A 118 14.82 -5.44 -7.16
N ASP A 119 14.54 -4.90 -5.97
CA ASP A 119 13.21 -4.41 -5.62
C ASP A 119 12.90 -3.05 -6.27
N PHE A 120 13.92 -2.30 -6.69
CA PHE A 120 13.75 -0.92 -7.17
C PHE A 120 13.11 -0.84 -8.55
N GLU A 121 13.27 -1.87 -9.38
CA GLU A 121 12.63 -1.96 -10.70
C GLU A 121 11.08 -1.94 -10.61
N LEU A 122 10.53 -2.28 -9.44
CA LEU A 122 9.09 -2.25 -9.18
C LEU A 122 8.56 -0.81 -9.03
N PHE A 123 9.41 0.14 -8.67
CA PHE A 123 9.06 1.53 -8.39
C PHE A 123 9.21 2.40 -9.63
N GLN A 124 8.26 2.29 -10.55
CA GLN A 124 8.35 2.95 -11.86
C GLN A 124 8.19 4.47 -11.81
N ASN A 125 7.56 5.00 -10.77
CA ASN A 125 7.17 6.42 -10.71
C ASN A 125 8.06 7.26 -9.78
N VAL A 126 9.10 6.68 -9.19
CA VAL A 126 10.01 7.42 -8.32
C VAL A 126 10.88 8.37 -9.15
N VAL A 127 10.73 9.66 -8.87
CA VAL A 127 11.39 10.77 -9.58
C VAL A 127 12.41 11.48 -8.71
N PHE A 128 12.15 11.58 -7.40
CA PHE A 128 13.01 12.25 -6.45
C PHE A 128 13.33 11.33 -5.27
N ILE A 129 14.60 11.26 -4.89
CA ILE A 129 15.05 10.54 -3.71
C ILE A 129 15.98 11.43 -2.89
N ASN A 130 15.68 11.61 -1.62
CA ASN A 130 16.62 12.10 -0.62
C ASN A 130 17.08 10.95 0.27
N ALA A 131 18.36 10.61 0.17
CA ALA A 131 19.05 9.57 0.91
C ALA A 131 20.22 10.12 1.73
N GLY A 132 20.14 11.39 2.16
CA GLY A 132 21.19 12.02 2.97
C GLY A 132 21.44 11.35 4.31
N GLU A 133 22.65 11.51 4.85
CA GLU A 133 23.01 11.02 6.19
C GLU A 133 22.82 9.49 6.36
N ASN A 134 23.25 8.72 5.36
CA ASN A 134 23.31 7.25 5.43
C ASN A 134 24.73 6.76 5.09
N LEU A 135 24.89 5.48 4.76
CA LEU A 135 26.13 4.87 4.27
C LEU A 135 25.90 4.13 2.95
N LEU A 136 25.08 4.73 2.08
CA LEU A 136 24.66 4.14 0.81
C LEU A 136 25.61 4.55 -0.32
N HIS A 137 25.84 3.61 -1.26
CA HIS A 137 26.56 3.88 -2.49
C HIS A 137 25.65 4.57 -3.52
N PHE A 138 26.26 5.36 -4.41
CA PHE A 138 25.51 6.08 -5.43
C PHE A 138 24.91 5.12 -6.47
N GLU A 139 25.68 4.10 -6.84
CA GLU A 139 25.38 3.08 -7.84
C GLU A 139 24.16 2.24 -7.46
N SER A 140 23.87 2.13 -6.16
CA SER A 140 22.74 1.36 -5.64
C SER A 140 21.38 1.91 -6.08
N PHE A 141 21.32 3.16 -6.53
CA PHE A 141 20.07 3.79 -7.00
C PHE A 141 19.78 3.56 -8.48
N LYS A 142 20.64 2.83 -9.23
CA LYS A 142 20.45 2.56 -10.66
C LYS A 142 19.16 1.80 -10.99
N GLY A 143 18.60 1.07 -10.03
CA GLY A 143 17.34 0.34 -10.21
C GLY A 143 16.12 1.24 -10.44
N PHE A 144 16.20 2.53 -10.10
CA PHE A 144 15.13 3.51 -10.34
C PHE A 144 15.20 4.10 -11.75
N ILE A 145 14.47 3.49 -12.68
CA ILE A 145 14.50 3.82 -14.11
C ILE A 145 14.13 5.28 -14.46
N ASN A 146 13.28 5.92 -13.66
CA ASN A 146 12.73 7.26 -13.91
C ASN A 146 13.24 8.29 -12.89
N LEU A 147 14.32 7.96 -12.17
CA LEU A 147 14.93 8.87 -11.20
C LEU A 147 15.49 10.11 -11.91
N GLN A 148 15.02 11.28 -11.49
CA GLN A 148 15.46 12.57 -12.03
C GLN A 148 16.35 13.31 -11.05
N GLN A 149 16.12 13.17 -9.75
CA GLN A 149 16.85 13.91 -8.73
C GLN A 149 17.23 12.96 -7.58
N LEU A 150 18.52 12.93 -7.25
CA LEU A 150 19.07 12.11 -6.17
C LEU A 150 19.92 12.98 -5.25
N GLU A 151 19.47 13.17 -4.01
CA GLU A 151 20.23 13.81 -2.94
C GLU A 151 20.85 12.73 -2.06
N ILE A 152 22.18 12.67 -2.00
CA ILE A 152 22.90 11.70 -1.17
C ILE A 152 24.03 12.33 -0.32
N PRO A 153 23.80 13.51 0.32
CA PRO A 153 24.83 14.15 1.11
C PRO A 153 25.25 13.26 2.29
N LEU A 154 26.50 13.42 2.75
CA LEU A 154 27.01 12.78 3.96
C LEU A 154 27.00 11.23 3.95
N ASN A 155 27.04 10.59 2.77
CA ASN A 155 27.08 9.12 2.65
C ASN A 155 28.49 8.51 2.60
N GLY A 156 29.54 9.31 2.77
CA GLY A 156 30.92 8.82 2.74
C GLY A 156 31.36 8.29 1.36
N LEU A 157 30.70 8.72 0.27
CA LEU A 157 30.96 8.30 -1.10
C LEU A 157 32.44 8.38 -1.48
N ARG A 158 32.98 7.31 -2.07
CA ARG A 158 34.36 7.20 -2.57
C ARG A 158 34.37 6.45 -3.88
N GLY A 159 35.09 6.97 -4.87
CA GLY A 159 35.36 6.26 -6.12
C GLY A 159 34.08 5.87 -6.88
N LEU A 160 33.34 6.88 -7.36
CA LEU A 160 32.12 6.66 -8.13
C LEU A 160 32.42 5.91 -9.43
N ASP A 161 31.70 4.82 -9.66
CA ASP A 161 31.75 4.01 -10.88
C ASP A 161 30.37 4.01 -11.54
N VAL A 162 30.09 5.10 -12.27
CA VAL A 162 28.77 5.37 -12.86
C VAL A 162 28.90 5.48 -14.36
N SER A 163 28.10 4.69 -15.07
CA SER A 163 27.96 4.78 -16.52
C SER A 163 26.81 5.71 -16.89
N LEU A 164 26.92 6.39 -18.04
CA LEU A 164 25.84 7.24 -18.57
C LEU A 164 24.53 6.46 -18.83
N SER A 165 24.62 5.14 -18.98
CA SER A 165 23.48 4.23 -19.15
C SER A 165 22.72 3.93 -17.85
N ASP A 166 23.36 4.11 -16.69
CA ASP A 166 22.83 3.63 -15.42
C ASP A 166 21.72 4.56 -14.89
N PHE A 167 21.76 5.83 -15.28
CA PHE A 167 20.82 6.87 -14.85
C PHE A 167 20.31 7.66 -16.07
N PRO A 168 19.34 7.14 -16.82
CA PRO A 168 18.92 7.72 -18.10
C PRO A 168 18.21 9.08 -17.97
N SER A 169 17.60 9.36 -16.80
CA SER A 169 16.75 10.55 -16.58
C SER A 169 17.29 11.51 -15.52
N LEU A 170 18.45 11.22 -14.93
CA LEU A 170 19.00 11.98 -13.80
C LEU A 170 19.52 13.35 -14.25
N GLN A 171 19.19 14.40 -13.49
CA GLN A 171 19.46 15.82 -13.79
C GLN A 171 20.35 16.49 -12.74
#